data_AF-A0A5P8M7P6-F1
#
_entry.id   AF-A0A5P8M7P6-F1
#
_cell.length_a   1.000
_cell.length_b   1.000
_cell.length_c   1.000
_cell.angle_alpha   90.00
_cell.angle_beta   90.00
_cell.angle_gamma   90.00
#
_symmetry.space_group_name_H-M   'P 1'
#
loop_
_entity.id
_entity.type
_entity.pdbx_description
1 polymer ?
#
loop_
_entity_poly.entity_id
_entity_poly.type
_entity_poly.pdbx_seq_one_letter_code
_entity_poly.pdbx_strand_id
1 'polypeptide(L)'
;MATKKAAIPGSHDTHRIYCTKIMVGSGSQLSQMSLLPIDEEKSRRRADEELDKYRDARGMANMPINPRITSAWRGGMPASTAEHDPYPLQYMQEIKWAKHFLRDVDRAIHALPKRSHQRLLRARYCDGAESDHPDLSAMTELGIASSTYFQRKRDALLAIAFYLHVVVRVEPKNCRRKSGGKTE
;
A
#
# COMPACT_ATOMS: atom_id res chain seq x y z
N MET A 1 50.61 28.28 -19.08
CA MET A 1 50.57 27.04 -19.89
C MET A 1 49.34 26.26 -19.46
N ALA A 2 48.13 26.53 -19.97
CA ALA A 2 47.56 26.18 -21.28
C ALA A 2 47.27 24.67 -21.47
N THR A 3 45.98 24.33 -21.28
CA THR A 3 45.19 23.23 -21.91
C THR A 3 45.48 21.78 -21.48
N LYS A 4 44.51 20.89 -21.25
CA LYS A 4 43.37 20.55 -22.13
C LYS A 4 42.14 20.07 -21.34
N LYS A 5 40.99 20.69 -21.63
CA LYS A 5 39.64 20.11 -21.48
C LYS A 5 39.48 19.02 -22.54
N ALA A 6 39.08 17.82 -22.14
CA ALA A 6 38.56 16.82 -23.07
C ALA A 6 37.04 16.93 -23.11
N ALA A 7 36.53 17.48 -24.22
CA ALA A 7 35.13 17.43 -24.60
C ALA A 7 34.87 16.08 -25.30
N ILE A 8 33.80 15.38 -24.91
CA ILE A 8 33.29 14.22 -25.63
C ILE A 8 32.09 14.72 -26.46
N PRO A 9 32.09 14.52 -27.80
CA PRO A 9 31.06 15.02 -28.70
C PRO A 9 29.79 14.15 -28.65
N GLY A 10 28.66 14.82 -28.92
CA GLY A 10 27.33 14.21 -28.91
C GLY A 10 27.10 13.14 -29.98
N SER A 11 26.07 12.33 -29.73
CA SER A 11 25.49 11.45 -30.74
C SER A 11 23.96 11.45 -30.62
N HIS A 12 23.36 12.15 -31.58
CA HIS A 12 22.16 11.77 -32.32
C HIS A 12 20.92 11.24 -31.60
N ASP A 13 19.88 12.06 -31.67
CA ASP A 13 18.49 11.67 -31.88
C ASP A 13 18.34 10.38 -32.68
N THR A 14 17.65 9.41 -32.10
CA THR A 14 16.88 8.42 -32.87
C THR A 14 15.56 8.17 -32.15
N HIS A 15 14.57 8.98 -32.51
CA HIS A 15 13.17 8.57 -32.46
C HIS A 15 13.03 7.30 -33.31
N ARG A 16 12.82 6.14 -32.67
CA ARG A 16 12.41 4.92 -33.37
C ARG A 16 11.11 4.40 -32.78
N ILE A 17 10.04 4.86 -33.42
CA ILE A 17 8.68 4.35 -33.31
C ILE A 17 8.70 2.88 -33.70
N TYR A 18 8.52 1.98 -32.72
CA TYR A 18 8.14 0.60 -32.99
C TYR A 18 6.62 0.49 -32.85
N CYS A 19 5.94 0.80 -33.95
CA CYS A 19 4.54 0.45 -34.17
C CYS A 19 4.50 -1.01 -34.62
N THR A 20 4.51 -1.95 -33.67
CA THR A 20 4.26 -3.37 -33.95
C THR A 20 2.76 -3.62 -33.93
N LYS A 21 2.21 -3.64 -35.14
CA LYS A 21 0.93 -4.18 -35.54
C LYS A 21 0.84 -5.66 -35.11
N ILE A 22 0.04 -5.99 -34.09
CA ILE A 22 -0.40 -7.37 -33.84
C ILE A 22 -1.88 -7.45 -34.22
N MET A 23 -2.15 -8.11 -35.34
CA MET A 23 -3.49 -8.45 -35.79
C MET A 23 -4.02 -9.62 -34.96
N VAL A 24 -5.17 -9.39 -34.34
CA VAL A 24 -6.33 -10.28 -34.19
C VAL A 24 -6.04 -11.78 -34.17
N GLY A 25 -5.95 -12.33 -32.96
CA GLY A 25 -6.25 -13.74 -32.67
C GLY A 25 -7.48 -13.79 -31.77
N SER A 26 -8.62 -14.14 -32.36
CA SER A 26 -9.87 -14.44 -31.66
C SER A 26 -9.68 -15.61 -30.70
N GLY A 27 -9.80 -15.31 -29.41
CA GLY A 27 -9.77 -16.28 -28.32
C GLY A 27 -10.52 -15.69 -27.13
N SER A 28 -11.83 -15.90 -27.15
CA SER A 28 -12.79 -15.67 -26.09
C SER A 28 -12.24 -15.95 -24.69
N GLN A 29 -12.01 -14.88 -23.92
CA GLN A 29 -12.25 -14.75 -22.47
C GLN A 29 -11.75 -13.36 -22.02
N LEU A 30 -12.28 -12.30 -22.63
CA LEU A 30 -12.55 -11.11 -21.83
C LEU A 30 -13.66 -11.53 -20.89
N SER A 31 -13.28 -12.21 -19.80
CA SER A 31 -14.10 -12.37 -18.61
C SER A 31 -14.71 -11.01 -18.39
N GLN A 32 -16.03 -10.96 -18.60
CA GLN A 32 -16.85 -9.81 -18.30
C GLN A 32 -16.24 -9.21 -17.03
N MET A 33 -15.67 -8.01 -17.13
CA MET A 33 -15.55 -7.17 -15.95
C MET A 33 -16.99 -6.84 -15.59
N SER A 34 -17.68 -7.84 -15.04
CA SER A 34 -18.91 -7.69 -14.31
C SER A 34 -18.52 -6.66 -13.27
N LEU A 35 -19.01 -5.44 -13.52
CA LEU A 35 -18.92 -4.32 -12.61
C LEU A 35 -19.87 -4.68 -11.48
N LEU A 36 -19.50 -5.71 -10.71
CA LEU A 36 -20.21 -6.11 -9.52
C LEU A 36 -20.27 -4.85 -8.66
N PRO A 37 -21.47 -4.48 -8.18
CA PRO A 37 -21.64 -3.33 -7.32
C PRO A 37 -20.60 -3.39 -6.19
N ILE A 38 -19.89 -2.29 -6.00
CA ILE A 38 -18.88 -2.22 -4.95
C ILE A 38 -19.60 -2.11 -3.62
N ASP A 39 -19.18 -2.93 -2.66
CA ASP A 39 -19.62 -2.79 -1.28
C ASP A 39 -18.80 -1.67 -0.63
N GLU A 40 -19.33 -0.45 -0.64
CA GLU A 40 -18.62 0.73 -0.13
C GLU A 40 -18.32 0.62 1.37
N GLU A 41 -19.19 0.01 2.17
CA GLU A 41 -18.99 -0.14 3.61
C GLU A 41 -17.86 -1.12 3.92
N LYS A 42 -17.89 -2.31 3.31
CA LYS A 42 -16.83 -3.30 3.51
C LYS A 42 -15.49 -2.84 2.96
N SER A 43 -15.50 -2.17 1.80
CA SER A 43 -14.27 -1.65 1.20
C SER A 43 -13.64 -0.57 2.08
N ARG A 44 -14.45 0.33 2.66
CA ARG A 44 -13.97 1.34 3.61
C ARG A 44 -13.38 0.71 4.87
N ARG A 45 -14.07 -0.29 5.44
CA ARG A 45 -13.59 -0.99 6.64
C ARG A 45 -12.25 -1.68 6.39
N ARG A 46 -12.12 -2.40 5.28
CA ARG A 46 -10.85 -3.04 4.93
C ARG A 46 -9.72 -2.04 4.69
N ALA A 47 -10.02 -0.89 4.08
CA ALA A 47 -9.03 0.16 3.91
C ALA A 47 -8.57 0.75 5.25
N ASP A 48 -9.50 0.92 6.21
CA ASP A 48 -9.15 1.37 7.57
C ASP A 48 -8.25 0.33 8.27
N GLU A 49 -8.60 -0.96 8.21
CA GLU A 49 -7.80 -2.06 8.77
C GLU A 49 -6.38 -2.12 8.16
N GLU A 50 -6.24 -1.88 6.85
CA GLU A 50 -4.94 -1.88 6.18
C GLU A 50 -4.08 -0.67 6.57
N LEU A 51 -4.71 0.49 6.79
CA LEU A 51 -4.03 1.69 7.26
C LEU A 51 -3.67 1.62 8.75
N ASP A 52 -4.41 0.86 9.55
CA ASP A 52 -4.03 0.57 10.93
C ASP A 52 -2.78 -0.33 10.97
N LYS A 53 -2.71 -1.37 10.13
CA LYS A 53 -1.48 -2.17 9.97
C LYS A 53 -0.28 -1.33 9.51
N TYR A 54 -0.51 -0.30 8.70
CA TYR A 54 0.53 0.63 8.30
C TYR A 54 1.14 1.36 9.52
N ARG A 55 0.34 1.71 10.52
CA ARG A 55 0.85 2.30 11.76
C ARG A 55 1.73 1.31 12.52
N ASP A 56 1.27 0.07 12.68
CA ASP A 56 2.04 -0.98 13.35
C ASP A 56 3.37 -1.27 12.63
N ALA A 57 3.32 -1.37 11.30
CA ALA A 57 4.50 -1.56 10.45
C ALA A 57 5.50 -0.40 10.58
N ARG A 58 5.01 0.83 10.80
CA ARG A 58 5.86 1.99 11.00
C ARG A 58 6.57 1.96 12.35
N GLY A 59 5.89 1.51 13.41
CA GLY A 59 6.50 1.25 14.71
C GLY A 59 7.66 0.25 14.58
N MET A 60 7.41 -0.88 13.91
CA MET A 60 8.42 -1.91 13.67
C MET A 60 9.60 -1.42 12.82
N ALA A 61 9.34 -0.65 11.75
CA ALA A 61 10.39 -0.16 10.86
C ALA A 61 11.32 0.89 11.50
N ASN A 62 10.80 1.66 12.47
CA ASN A 62 11.53 2.69 13.19
C ASN A 62 12.25 2.18 14.45
N MET A 63 12.02 0.92 14.86
CA MET A 63 12.73 0.34 16.00
C MET A 63 14.23 0.20 15.71
N PRO A 64 15.11 0.60 16.65
CA PRO A 64 16.54 0.41 16.49
C PRO A 64 16.89 -1.08 16.52
N ILE A 65 17.50 -1.58 15.44
CA ILE A 65 18.01 -2.95 15.39
C ILE A 65 19.23 -3.03 16.32
N ASN A 66 19.16 -3.84 17.38
CA ASN A 66 20.31 -4.04 18.26
C ASN A 66 21.41 -4.84 17.51
N PRO A 67 22.56 -4.23 17.19
CA PRO A 67 23.58 -4.86 16.35
C PRO A 67 24.27 -6.04 17.03
N ARG A 68 24.15 -6.19 18.36
CA ARG A 68 24.77 -7.29 19.12
C ARG A 68 24.25 -8.68 18.74
N ILE A 69 23.04 -8.77 18.20
CA ILE A 69 22.47 -10.03 17.69
C ILE A 69 23.06 -10.37 16.30
N THR A 70 23.58 -9.36 15.57
CA THR A 70 24.20 -9.53 14.24
C THR A 70 25.73 -9.65 14.27
N SER A 71 26.39 -9.43 15.43
CA SER A 71 27.84 -9.24 15.53
C SER A 71 28.61 -10.40 16.18
N ALA A 72 28.09 -11.64 16.22
CA ALA A 72 28.83 -12.79 16.75
C ALA A 72 30.04 -13.24 15.89
N TRP A 73 30.47 -12.43 14.91
CA TRP A 73 31.48 -12.80 13.90
C TRP A 73 32.59 -11.76 13.71
N ARG A 74 33.13 -11.20 14.78
CA ARG A 74 34.45 -10.53 14.70
C ARG A 74 35.26 -10.78 15.97
N GLY A 75 35.82 -11.98 16.05
CA GLY A 75 36.72 -12.34 17.15
C GLY A 75 37.18 -13.79 17.14
N GLY A 76 37.58 -14.34 15.97
CA GLY A 76 38.49 -15.49 15.89
C GLY A 76 38.09 -16.80 16.59
N MET A 77 36.84 -16.99 17.01
CA MET A 77 36.38 -18.27 17.58
C MET A 77 35.90 -19.19 16.44
N PRO A 78 36.18 -20.51 16.52
CA PRO A 78 35.79 -21.46 15.48
C PRO A 78 34.27 -21.41 15.28
N ALA A 79 33.84 -21.55 14.02
CA ALA A 79 32.44 -21.60 13.64
C ALA A 79 31.73 -22.64 14.50
N SER A 80 30.98 -22.17 15.50
CA SER A 80 30.16 -23.04 16.33
C SER A 80 29.13 -23.69 15.43
N THR A 81 29.10 -25.01 15.40
CA THR A 81 28.09 -25.83 14.71
C THR A 81 26.71 -25.77 15.38
N ALA A 82 26.50 -24.83 16.31
CA ALA A 82 25.19 -24.58 16.89
C ALA A 82 24.25 -24.04 15.79
N GLU A 83 23.04 -24.60 15.71
CA GLU A 83 21.96 -24.10 14.86
C GLU A 83 21.84 -22.59 15.02
N HIS A 84 22.04 -21.85 13.93
CA HIS A 84 21.82 -20.42 13.91
C HIS A 84 20.37 -20.17 14.32
N ASP A 85 20.15 -19.43 15.41
CA ASP A 85 18.81 -19.03 15.82
C ASP A 85 18.13 -18.34 14.60
N PRO A 86 16.99 -18.84 14.09
CA PRO A 86 16.33 -18.28 12.92
C PRO A 86 15.72 -16.89 13.19
N TYR A 87 15.56 -16.52 14.46
CA TYR A 87 14.88 -15.32 14.90
C TYR A 87 15.45 -14.00 14.32
N PRO A 88 16.77 -13.76 14.29
CA PRO A 88 17.32 -12.51 13.76
C PRO A 88 17.15 -12.38 12.24
N LEU A 89 17.21 -13.49 11.51
CA LEU A 89 17.00 -13.50 10.06
C LEU A 89 15.53 -13.22 9.71
N GLN A 90 14.59 -13.81 10.46
CA GLN A 90 13.15 -13.56 10.33
C GLN A 90 12.83 -12.10 10.64
N TYR A 91 13.34 -11.56 11.75
CA TYR A 91 13.15 -10.16 12.13
C TYR A 91 13.68 -9.17 11.07
N MET A 92 14.86 -9.45 10.48
CA MET A 92 15.39 -8.65 9.38
C MET A 92 14.52 -8.71 8.11
N GLN A 93 13.89 -9.85 7.83
CA GLN A 93 12.95 -9.98 6.71
C GLN A 93 11.65 -9.23 6.98
N GLU A 94 11.12 -9.29 8.19
CA GLU A 94 9.93 -8.55 8.63
C GLU A 94 10.13 -7.05 8.51
N ILE A 95 11.28 -6.51 8.93
CA ILE A 95 11.61 -5.09 8.77
C ILE A 95 11.68 -4.69 7.28
N LYS A 96 12.29 -5.54 6.43
CA LYS A 96 12.35 -5.27 4.99
C LYS A 96 10.95 -5.25 4.38
N TRP A 97 10.12 -6.22 4.74
CA TRP A 97 8.73 -6.28 4.29
C TRP A 97 7.95 -5.04 4.76
N ALA A 98 8.08 -4.68 6.03
CA ALA A 98 7.43 -3.48 6.59
C ALA A 98 7.84 -2.22 5.82
N LYS A 99 9.12 -2.02 5.52
CA LYS A 99 9.59 -0.86 4.72
C LYS A 99 9.01 -0.83 3.31
N HIS A 100 8.89 -1.99 2.66
CA HIS A 100 8.26 -2.08 1.35
C HIS A 100 6.76 -1.74 1.42
N PHE A 101 6.06 -2.30 2.40
CA PHE A 101 4.65 -2.04 2.64
C PHE A 101 4.37 -0.56 2.91
N LEU A 102 5.16 0.08 3.79
CA LEU A 102 5.07 1.52 4.06
C LEU A 102 5.19 2.34 2.77
N ARG A 103 6.17 2.02 1.93
CA ARG A 103 6.39 2.72 0.66
C ARG A 103 5.22 2.56 -0.31
N ASP A 104 4.60 1.39 -0.34
CA ASP A 104 3.47 1.11 -1.22
C ASP A 104 2.22 1.89 -0.78
N VAL A 105 1.97 1.98 0.53
CA VAL A 105 0.89 2.80 1.09
C VAL A 105 1.16 4.30 0.86
N ASP A 106 2.38 4.78 1.09
CA ASP A 106 2.76 6.17 0.81
C ASP A 106 2.53 6.52 -0.66
N ARG A 107 2.90 5.61 -1.58
CA ARG A 107 2.65 5.76 -3.01
C ARG A 107 1.16 5.83 -3.32
N ALA A 108 0.34 4.98 -2.69
CA ALA A 108 -1.11 5.00 -2.85
C ALA A 108 -1.72 6.32 -2.36
N ILE A 109 -1.29 6.83 -1.20
CA ILE A 109 -1.71 8.14 -0.67
C ILE A 109 -1.32 9.25 -1.65
N HIS A 110 -0.08 9.24 -2.15
CA HIS A 110 0.39 10.23 -3.11
C HIS A 110 -0.33 10.20 -4.47
N ALA A 111 -0.83 9.04 -4.89
CA ALA A 111 -1.57 8.88 -6.14
C ALA A 111 -2.99 9.45 -6.09
N LEU A 112 -3.52 9.76 -4.90
CA LEU A 112 -4.85 10.37 -4.75
C LEU A 112 -4.91 11.74 -5.42
N PRO A 113 -5.97 12.07 -6.17
CA PRO A 113 -6.07 13.36 -6.88
C PRO A 113 -6.38 14.53 -5.94
N LYS A 114 -7.10 14.28 -4.84
CA LYS A 114 -7.54 15.32 -3.90
C LYS A 114 -6.49 15.55 -2.81
N ARG A 115 -5.84 16.72 -2.82
CA ARG A 115 -4.88 17.15 -1.78
C ARG A 115 -5.48 17.14 -0.37
N SER A 116 -6.78 17.42 -0.24
CA SER A 116 -7.47 17.36 1.06
C SER A 116 -7.50 15.95 1.64
N HIS A 117 -7.70 14.93 0.79
CA HIS A 117 -7.68 13.53 1.22
C HIS A 117 -6.27 13.09 1.59
N GLN A 118 -5.27 13.51 0.80
CA GLN A 118 -3.86 13.25 1.11
C GLN A 118 -3.47 13.81 2.48
N ARG A 119 -3.79 15.08 2.74
CA ARG A 119 -3.51 15.75 4.03
C ARG A 119 -4.23 15.07 5.19
N LEU A 120 -5.50 14.68 5.01
CA LEU A 120 -6.27 14.00 6.04
C LEU A 120 -5.66 12.64 6.41
N LEU A 121 -5.34 11.82 5.40
CA LEU A 121 -4.75 10.51 5.63
C LEU A 121 -3.34 10.61 6.24
N ARG A 122 -2.55 11.61 5.82
CA ARG A 122 -1.25 11.89 6.42
C ARG A 122 -1.37 12.28 7.88
N ALA A 123 -2.16 13.30 8.19
CA ALA A 123 -2.35 13.76 9.58
C ALA A 123 -2.84 12.64 10.49
N ARG A 124 -3.72 11.75 10.00
CA ARG A 124 -4.22 10.63 10.81
C ARG A 124 -3.23 9.48 10.98
N TYR A 125 -2.60 9.02 9.89
CA TYR A 125 -1.84 7.75 9.89
C TYR A 125 -0.33 7.92 9.75
N CYS A 126 0.15 8.97 9.07
CA CYS A 126 1.57 9.20 8.79
C CYS A 126 2.21 10.21 9.75
N ASP A 127 1.55 11.29 10.11
CA ASP A 127 2.15 12.38 10.90
C ASP A 127 1.53 12.48 12.30
N GLY A 128 0.41 11.79 12.51
CA GLY A 128 -0.30 11.77 13.79
C GLY A 128 0.56 11.24 14.91
N ALA A 129 0.56 11.96 16.04
CA ALA A 129 1.09 11.45 17.29
C ALA A 129 0.43 10.09 17.63
N GLU A 130 1.17 9.21 18.31
CA GLU A 130 0.58 8.04 18.95
C GLU A 130 -0.28 8.48 20.15
N SER A 131 -1.38 9.14 19.84
CA SER A 131 -2.38 9.61 20.79
C SER A 131 -3.52 8.61 20.86
N ASP A 132 -4.14 8.49 22.03
CA ASP A 132 -5.34 7.68 22.26
C ASP A 132 -6.51 8.07 21.34
N HIS A 133 -6.51 9.30 20.84
CA HIS A 133 -7.56 9.85 19.99
C HIS A 133 -7.01 10.42 18.68
N PRO A 134 -6.58 9.56 17.73
CA PRO A 134 -5.94 10.00 16.49
C PRO A 134 -6.87 10.85 15.61
N ASP A 135 -8.19 10.61 15.67
CA ASP A 135 -9.17 11.40 14.92
C ASP A 135 -9.28 12.84 15.46
N LEU A 136 -9.22 13.05 16.78
CA LEU A 136 -9.27 14.38 17.39
C LEU A 136 -7.99 15.17 17.12
N SER A 137 -6.83 14.50 17.22
CA SER A 137 -5.53 15.09 16.88
C SER A 137 -5.50 15.57 15.43
N ALA A 138 -5.96 14.72 14.48
CA ALA A 138 -6.04 15.09 13.07
C ALA A 138 -7.03 16.24 12.79
N MET A 139 -8.18 16.29 13.48
CA MET A 139 -9.11 17.42 13.38
C MET A 139 -8.49 18.74 13.83
N THR A 140 -7.74 18.70 14.94
CA THR A 140 -7.09 19.87 15.54
C THR A 140 -5.97 20.39 14.64
N GLU A 141 -5.14 19.50 14.11
CA GLU A 141 -4.04 19.84 13.20
C GLU A 141 -4.54 20.46 11.89
N LEU A 142 -5.63 19.92 11.33
CA LEU A 142 -6.19 20.40 10.07
C LEU A 142 -7.14 21.60 10.25
N GLY A 143 -7.56 21.91 11.48
CA GLY A 143 -8.55 22.96 11.77
C GLY A 143 -9.92 22.69 11.15
N ILE A 144 -10.35 21.43 11.09
CA ILE A 144 -11.58 21.01 10.41
C ILE A 144 -12.66 20.65 11.43
N ALA A 145 -13.91 21.08 11.18
CA ALA A 145 -15.05 20.70 12.00
C ALA A 145 -15.37 19.20 11.89
N SER A 146 -15.80 18.58 13.00
CA SER A 146 -16.01 17.13 13.11
C SER A 146 -16.93 16.55 12.01
N SER A 147 -18.05 17.19 11.71
CA SER A 147 -18.99 16.74 10.68
C SER A 147 -18.33 16.64 9.29
N THR A 148 -17.58 17.66 8.91
CA THR A 148 -16.86 17.72 7.64
C THR A 148 -15.68 16.76 7.60
N TYR A 149 -15.03 16.51 8.74
CA TYR A 149 -13.97 15.51 8.87
C TYR A 149 -14.48 14.11 8.57
N PHE A 150 -15.57 13.66 9.21
CA PHE A 150 -16.09 12.30 9.01
C PHE A 150 -16.61 12.05 7.61
N GLN A 151 -17.13 13.08 6.93
CA GLN A 151 -17.50 12.98 5.52
C GLN A 151 -16.25 12.81 4.64
N ARG A 152 -15.26 13.70 4.79
CA ARG A 152 -14.00 13.63 4.03
C ARG A 152 -13.22 12.34 4.29
N LYS A 153 -13.24 11.84 5.53
CA LYS A 153 -12.64 10.56 5.92
C LYS A 153 -13.28 9.40 5.18
N ARG A 154 -14.62 9.34 5.14
CA ARG A 154 -15.35 8.29 4.39
C ARG A 154 -15.00 8.29 2.91
N ASP A 155 -14.93 9.47 2.29
CA ASP A 155 -14.57 9.60 0.87
C ASP A 155 -13.10 9.26 0.60
N ALA A 156 -12.21 9.66 1.50
CA ALA A 156 -10.78 9.35 1.42
C ALA A 156 -10.51 7.85 1.55
N LEU A 157 -11.18 7.18 2.49
CA LEU A 157 -11.08 5.73 2.70
C LEU A 157 -11.60 4.93 1.49
N LEU A 158 -12.70 5.39 0.89
CA LEU A 158 -13.20 4.76 -0.33
C LEU A 158 -12.21 4.95 -1.48
N ALA A 159 -11.68 6.17 -1.65
CA ALA A 159 -10.71 6.46 -2.70
C ALA A 159 -9.44 5.60 -2.55
N ILE A 160 -8.85 5.53 -1.35
CA ILE A 160 -7.62 4.76 -1.14
C ILE A 160 -7.83 3.25 -1.28
N ALA A 161 -9.02 2.72 -0.96
CA ALA A 161 -9.36 1.32 -1.20
C ALA A 161 -9.18 0.92 -2.67
N PHE A 162 -9.46 1.82 -3.61
CA PHE A 162 -9.21 1.59 -5.03
C PHE A 162 -7.72 1.48 -5.38
N TYR A 163 -6.89 2.35 -4.79
CA TYR A 163 -5.45 2.39 -5.05
C TYR A 163 -4.69 1.23 -4.36
N LEU A 164 -5.16 0.79 -3.21
CA LEU A 164 -4.62 -0.38 -2.50
C LEU A 164 -5.19 -1.70 -3.02
N HIS A 165 -6.12 -1.67 -3.99
CA HIS A 165 -6.79 -2.84 -4.56
C HIS A 165 -7.55 -3.71 -3.53
N VAL A 166 -8.08 -3.11 -2.45
CA VAL A 166 -8.79 -3.83 -1.36
C VAL A 166 -10.32 -3.80 -1.53
N VAL A 167 -10.79 -3.40 -2.69
CA VAL A 167 -12.21 -3.22 -3.00
C VAL A 167 -12.98 -4.55 -2.91
N VAL A 168 -14.01 -4.58 -2.07
CA VAL A 168 -14.91 -5.74 -1.92
C VAL A 168 -16.07 -5.60 -2.89
N ARG A 169 -16.28 -6.62 -3.72
CA ARG A 169 -17.38 -6.68 -4.69
C ARG A 169 -18.56 -7.44 -4.08
N VAL A 170 -19.77 -6.93 -4.27
CA VAL A 170 -21.01 -7.62 -3.85
C VAL A 170 -21.25 -8.78 -4.79
N GLU A 171 -21.32 -10.00 -4.26
CA GLU A 171 -21.79 -11.15 -5.06
C GLU A 171 -23.28 -10.99 -5.34
N PRO A 172 -23.74 -11.26 -6.57
CA PRO A 172 -25.14 -11.19 -6.90
C PRO A 172 -25.89 -12.21 -6.03
N LYS A 173 -26.86 -11.74 -5.24
CA LYS A 173 -27.73 -12.62 -4.46
C LYS A 173 -28.35 -13.63 -5.41
N ASN A 174 -27.97 -14.89 -5.28
CA ASN A 174 -28.56 -15.97 -6.05
C ASN A 174 -30.04 -16.06 -5.66
N CYS A 175 -30.92 -15.53 -6.51
CA CYS A 175 -32.37 -15.63 -6.35
C CYS A 175 -32.77 -17.10 -6.49
N ARG A 176 -32.62 -17.88 -5.41
CA ARG A 176 -33.04 -19.27 -5.32
C ARG A 176 -34.55 -19.28 -5.52
N ARG A 177 -35.00 -19.58 -6.75
CA ARG A 177 -36.41 -19.83 -7.06
C ARG A 177 -36.88 -20.92 -6.11
N LYS A 178 -37.71 -20.57 -5.13
CA LYS A 178 -38.49 -21.56 -4.39
C LYS A 178 -39.47 -22.17 -5.40
N SER A 179 -39.09 -23.27 -6.02
CA SER A 179 -40.03 -24.15 -6.70
C SER A 179 -40.99 -24.68 -5.65
N GLY A 180 -42.12 -24.00 -5.48
CA GLY A 180 -43.22 -24.46 -4.67
C GLY A 180 -43.80 -25.72 -5.32
N GLY A 181 -43.40 -26.89 -4.82
CA GLY A 181 -44.11 -28.13 -5.08
C GLY A 181 -45.39 -28.13 -4.27
N LYS A 182 -46.53 -27.86 -4.92
CA LYS A 182 -47.83 -28.34 -4.45
C LYS A 182 -47.98 -29.76 -5.02
N THR A 183 -47.83 -30.75 -4.17
CA THR A 183 -48.35 -32.10 -4.41
C THR A 183 -49.85 -32.05 -4.11
N GLU A 184 -50.66 -32.19 -5.16
CA GLU A 184 -52.06 -32.63 -5.07
C GLU A 184 -52.10 -34.14 -4.79
#